data_AF-A0A2G6BW36-F1
#
_entry.id   AF-A0A2G6BW36-F1
#
_cell.length_a   1.000
_cell.length_b   1.000
_cell.length_c   1.000
_cell.angle_alpha   90.00
_cell.angle_beta   90.00
_cell.angle_gamma   90.00
#
_symmetry.space_group_name_H-M   'P 1'
#
loop_
_entity.id
_entity.type
_entity.pdbx_description
1 polymer ?
#
loop_
_entity_poly.entity_id
_entity_poly.type
_entity_poly.pdbx_seq_one_letter_code
_entity_poly.pdbx_strand_id
1 'polypeptide(L)' 'MKKVPTKRCSHCNVEKPETDFPFKSKAKLQIGDVCRECKNKFKTQTLDRRYKAKENIKDILLKESPEEESA' A
#
# COMPACT_ATOMS: atom_id res chain seq x y z
N MET A 1 -27.29 -16.34 -19.53
CA MET A 1 -26.68 -15.16 -18.89
C MET A 1 -25.64 -15.64 -17.87
N LYS A 2 -24.36 -15.30 -18.02
CA LYS A 2 -23.34 -15.66 -17.02
C LYS A 2 -23.50 -14.73 -15.81
N LYS A 3 -23.84 -15.27 -14.63
CA LYS A 3 -23.84 -14.50 -13.38
C LYS A 3 -22.39 -14.11 -13.05
N VAL A 4 -22.14 -12.82 -12.86
CA VAL A 4 -20.84 -12.35 -12.37
C VAL A 4 -20.83 -12.58 -10.86
N PRO A 5 -19.92 -13.40 -10.32
CA PRO A 5 -19.83 -13.59 -8.88
C PRO A 5 -19.45 -12.27 -8.19
N THR A 6 -20.18 -11.94 -7.13
CA THR A 6 -19.96 -10.75 -6.30
C THR A 6 -19.52 -11.15 -4.90
N LYS A 7 -18.71 -10.30 -4.27
CA LYS A 7 -18.21 -10.46 -2.91
C LYS A 7 -18.30 -9.12 -2.18
N ARG A 8 -18.58 -9.16 -0.87
CA ARG A 8 -18.58 -7.98 0.00
C ARG A 8 -17.18 -7.70 0.52
N CYS A 9 -16.72 -6.46 0.40
CA CYS A 9 -15.42 -6.04 0.92
C CYS A 9 -15.45 -5.93 2.45
N SER A 10 -14.54 -6.59 3.16
CA SER A 10 -14.50 -6.54 4.63
C SER A 10 -14.08 -5.18 5.20
N HIS A 11 -13.62 -4.25 4.37
CA HIS A 11 -13.15 -2.93 4.80
C HIS A 11 -14.16 -1.81 4.53
N CYS A 12 -14.77 -1.77 3.33
CA CYS A 12 -15.76 -0.76 2.99
C CYS A 12 -17.20 -1.28 3.01
N ASN A 13 -17.41 -2.58 3.25
CA ASN A 13 -18.72 -3.25 3.26
C ASN A 13 -19.56 -3.13 1.98
N VAL A 14 -18.95 -2.72 0.86
CA VAL A 14 -19.61 -2.62 -0.46
C VAL A 14 -19.55 -3.98 -1.18
N GLU A 15 -20.66 -4.37 -1.81
CA GLU A 15 -20.73 -5.51 -2.72
C GLU A 15 -20.15 -5.14 -4.08
N LYS A 16 -19.19 -5.94 -4.54
CA LYS A 16 -18.44 -5.70 -5.75
C LYS A 16 -18.19 -7.00 -6.51
N PRO A 17 -17.96 -6.96 -7.83
CA PRO A 17 -17.59 -8.16 -8.56
C PRO A 17 -16.26 -8.72 -8.05
N GLU A 18 -16.08 -10.04 -8.09
CA GLU A 18 -14.81 -10.69 -7.69
C GLU A 18 -13.58 -10.16 -8.45
N THR A 19 -13.78 -9.59 -9.64
CA THR A 19 -12.74 -8.92 -10.44
C THR A 19 -12.16 -7.67 -9.75
N ASP A 20 -12.94 -7.00 -8.90
CA ASP A 20 -12.53 -5.84 -8.09
C ASP A 20 -11.70 -6.24 -6.86
N PHE A 21 -11.60 -7.55 -6.59
CA PHE A 21 -10.77 -8.10 -5.53
C PHE A 21 -9.42 -8.56 -6.10
N PRO A 22 -8.30 -8.31 -5.38
CA PRO A 22 -6.99 -8.76 -5.81
C PRO A 22 -6.81 -10.25 -5.50
N PHE A 23 -6.17 -11.01 -6.39
CA PHE A 23 -5.77 -12.38 -6.09
C PHE A 23 -4.68 -12.40 -5.01
N LYS A 24 -4.90 -13.19 -3.94
CA LYS A 24 -3.89 -13.54 -2.93
C LYS A 24 -2.94 -14.59 -3.49
N SER A 25 -3.47 -15.61 -4.15
CA SER A 25 -2.69 -16.68 -4.76
C SER A 25 -3.35 -17.16 -6.05
N LYS A 26 -2.64 -17.03 -7.18
CA LYS A 26 -3.13 -17.51 -8.48
C LYS A 26 -3.24 -19.03 -8.51
N ALA A 27 -2.30 -19.74 -7.87
CA ALA A 27 -2.25 -21.20 -7.85
C ALA A 27 -3.46 -21.83 -7.12
N LYS A 28 -3.97 -21.16 -6.08
CA LYS A 28 -5.13 -21.62 -5.30
C LYS A 28 -6.44 -20.90 -5.68
N LEU A 29 -6.42 -20.09 -6.76
CA LEU A 29 -7.52 -19.20 -7.15
C LEU A 29 -8.08 -18.37 -5.97
N GLN A 30 -7.22 -18.04 -5.01
CA GLN A 30 -7.64 -17.41 -3.77
C GLN A 30 -7.72 -15.90 -3.98
N ILE A 31 -8.93 -15.35 -3.90
CA ILE A 31 -9.21 -13.91 -3.91
C ILE A 31 -9.09 -13.31 -2.52
N GLY A 32 -8.66 -12.05 -2.45
CA GLY A 32 -8.59 -11.28 -1.22
C GLY A 32 -9.97 -10.94 -0.64
N ASP A 33 -9.97 -10.52 0.62
CA ASP A 33 -11.18 -10.10 1.35
C ASP A 33 -11.41 -8.58 1.28
N VAL A 34 -10.38 -7.85 0.86
CA VAL A 34 -10.37 -6.40 0.71
C VAL A 34 -10.29 -6.05 -0.77
N CYS A 35 -11.17 -5.17 -1.24
CA CYS A 35 -11.18 -4.71 -2.63
C CYS A 35 -9.89 -3.97 -3.00
N ARG A 36 -9.61 -3.86 -4.30
CA ARG A 36 -8.40 -3.20 -4.82
C ARG A 36 -8.27 -1.76 -4.34
N GLU A 37 -9.36 -1.01 -4.30
CA GLU A 37 -9.35 0.38 -3.83
C GLU A 37 -8.91 0.49 -2.37
N CYS A 38 -9.55 -0.27 -1.47
CA CYS A 38 -9.17 -0.28 -0.06
C CYS A 38 -7.72 -0.74 0.09
N LYS A 39 -7.32 -1.81 -0.59
CA LYS A 39 -5.93 -2.29 -0.58
C LYS A 39 -4.94 -1.22 -1.06
N ASN A 40 -5.31 -0.42 -2.07
CA ASN A 40 -4.47 0.66 -2.57
C ASN A 40 -4.33 1.79 -1.54
N LYS A 41 -5.44 2.21 -0.90
CA LYS A 41 -5.42 3.22 0.17
C LYS A 41 -4.51 2.82 1.35
N PHE A 42 -4.44 1.53 1.67
CA PHE A 42 -3.51 1.02 2.68
C PHE A 42 -2.04 1.03 2.22
N LYS A 43 -1.79 0.68 0.95
CA LYS A 43 -0.43 0.74 0.39
C LYS A 43 0.11 2.17 0.34
N THR A 44 -0.72 3.14 -0.03
CA THR A 44 -0.29 4.54 -0.08
C THR A 44 0.08 5.08 1.30
N GLN A 45 -0.68 4.74 2.36
CA GLN A 45 -0.30 5.12 3.73
C GLN A 45 1.04 4.52 4.19
N THR A 46 1.32 3.27 3.84
CA THR A 46 2.58 2.61 4.23
C THR A 46 3.78 3.14 3.43
N LEU A 47 3.59 3.51 2.17
CA LEU A 47 4.62 4.16 1.36
C LEU A 47 4.88 5.60 1.82
N ASP A 48 3.83 6.36 2.17
CA ASP A 48 3.98 7.73 2.72
C ASP A 48 4.82 7.73 4.00
N ARG A 49 4.56 6.80 4.93
CA ARG A 49 5.39 6.64 6.14
C ARG A 49 6.84 6.28 5.82
N ARG A 50 7.07 5.38 4.84
CA ARG A 50 8.43 5.00 4.43
C ARG A 50 9.18 6.12 3.71
N TYR A 51 8.48 6.92 2.89
CA TYR A 51 9.07 8.06 2.19
C TYR A 51 9.42 9.16 3.19
N LYS A 52 8.49 9.52 4.10
CA LYS A 52 8.78 10.45 5.21
C LYS A 52 9.93 9.97 6.10
N ALA A 53 10.01 8.68 6.39
CA ALA A 53 11.14 8.12 7.13
C ALA A 53 12.47 8.28 6.35
N LYS A 54 12.47 8.08 5.02
CA LYS A 54 13.65 8.30 4.18
C LYS A 54 14.05 9.77 4.07
N GLU A 55 13.08 10.69 3.96
CA GLU A 55 13.36 12.14 3.99
C GLU A 55 13.95 12.56 5.33
N ASN A 56 13.40 12.06 6.44
CA ASN A 56 13.93 12.33 7.78
C ASN A 56 15.37 11.79 7.94
N ILE A 57 15.66 10.58 7.45
CA ILE A 57 17.03 10.02 7.42
C ILE A 57 17.98 10.89 6.57
N LYS A 58 17.53 11.42 5.43
CA LYS A 58 18.34 12.29 4.57
C LYS A 58 18.75 13.59 5.29
N ASP A 59 17.83 14.20 6.04
CA ASP A 59 18.10 15.42 6.81
C ASP A 59 19.09 15.21 7.97
N ILE A 60 19.08 14.01 8.57
CA ILE A 60 20.03 13.61 9.62
C ILE A 60 21.44 13.42 9.04
N LEU A 61 21.57 12.70 7.91
CA LEU A 61 22.87 12.39 7.28
C LEU A 61 23.58 13.61 6.68
N LEU A 62 22.86 14.70 6.39
CA LEU A 62 23.43 15.95 5.87
C LEU A 62 23.87 16.93 6.97
N LYS A 63 23.61 16.64 8.26
CA LYS A 63 24.02 17.48 9.39
C LYS A 63 25.35 17.08 10.03
N GLU A 64 25.93 15.94 9.66
CA GLU A 64 27.27 15.53 10.07
C GLU A 64 28.27 15.78 8.95
N SER A 65 28.51 17.06 8.65
CA SER A 65 29.76 17.48 8.04
C SER A 65 30.27 18.61 8.90
N PRO A 66 31.14 18.34 9.91
CA PRO A 66 31.80 19.42 10.60
C PRO A 66 32.54 20.24 9.55
N GLU A 67 32.15 21.52 9.45
CA GLU A 67 32.96 22.53 8.82
C GLU A 67 34.26 22.57 9.63
N GLU A 68 35.28 21.82 9.19
CA GLU A 68 36.65 22.10 9.63
C GLU A 68 37.03 23.45 9.06
N GLU A 69 36.75 24.43 9.92
CA GLU A 69 37.25 25.78 9.98
C GLU A 69 38.75 25.84 9.68
N SER A 70 39.11 26.87 8.89
CA SER A 70 40.43 27.24 8.44
C SER A 70 41.56 27.18 9.49
N ALA A 71 42.75 26.77 9.04
CA ALA A 71 44.00 27.51 9.29
C ALA A 71 45.09 27.06 8.29
#